data_AF-A0A699R4L3-F1
#
_entry.id   AF-A0A699R4L3-F1
#
_cell.length_a   1.000
_cell.length_b   1.000
_cell.length_c   1.000
_cell.angle_alpha   90.00
_cell.angle_beta   90.00
_cell.angle_gamma   90.00
#
_symmetry.space_group_name_H-M   'P 1'
#
loop_
_entity.id
_entity.type
_entity.pdbx_description
1 polymer ?
#
loop_
_entity_poly.entity_id
_entity_poly.type
_entity_poly.pdbx_seq_one_letter_code
_entity_poly.pdbx_strand_id
1 'polypeptide(L)'
;DIDESHSPSDFFSFVDKTITQCRQLKLKKFELNSTYAIQFESLVNRWIRFAINCNVEELNIIIWTKEMEAVFVLDELFFNSSSFTHLRLKDCILNPMSAISWNKLTSLSISYAKLDEDLIQNILSGSPLLETLKLDHCYGYRRLDITSKSVKNLVICAYMDPTLENIALMIEINAPNIMSIAIHSILYLRKLVLPNVSSLVRANLNYFNMPHLLSSEEEEEMLKGLILSFCLAKELTIGKFCHEVKFPLYYASSNLINLTLNNQKIKTKLTT
;
A
#
# COMPACT_ATOMS: atom_id res chain seq x y z
N ASP A 1 19.86 -34.42 9.76
CA ASP A 1 20.96 -33.59 9.25
C ASP A 1 20.42 -32.25 8.80
N ILE A 2 20.31 -31.34 9.76
CA ILE A 2 20.05 -29.92 9.53
C ILE A 2 21.44 -29.34 9.34
N ASP A 3 21.81 -29.08 8.10
CA ASP A 3 23.14 -28.63 7.72
C ASP A 3 23.47 -27.30 8.44
N GLU A 4 24.69 -27.26 8.95
CA GLU A 4 25.20 -26.24 9.84
C GLU A 4 25.15 -24.86 9.16
N SER A 5 24.38 -23.99 9.80
CA SER A 5 24.21 -22.58 9.51
C SER A 5 25.50 -21.89 9.08
N HIS A 6 25.61 -21.55 7.79
CA HIS A 6 26.37 -20.38 7.40
C HIS A 6 25.86 -19.20 8.22
N SER A 7 26.77 -18.48 8.88
CA SER A 7 26.37 -17.29 9.64
C SER A 7 25.69 -16.31 8.67
N PRO A 8 24.72 -15.49 9.11
CA PRO A 8 24.14 -14.46 8.26
C PRO A 8 25.23 -13.64 7.54
N SER A 9 26.32 -13.31 8.25
CA SER A 9 27.49 -12.62 7.71
C SER A 9 28.11 -13.30 6.48
N ASP A 10 28.21 -14.63 6.46
CA ASP A 10 28.80 -15.36 5.32
C ASP A 10 27.92 -15.26 4.08
N PHE A 11 26.60 -15.35 4.25
CA PHE A 11 25.64 -15.14 3.17
C PHE A 11 25.69 -13.72 2.61
N PHE A 12 25.66 -12.69 3.48
CA PHE A 12 25.78 -11.30 3.04
C PHE A 12 27.10 -11.04 2.29
N SER A 13 28.21 -11.59 2.77
CA SER A 13 29.52 -11.49 2.12
C SER A 13 29.55 -12.16 0.75
N PHE A 14 28.95 -13.35 0.62
CA PHE A 14 28.82 -14.06 -0.64
C PHE A 14 27.99 -13.27 -1.66
N VAL A 15 26.83 -12.75 -1.27
CA VAL A 15 25.97 -11.95 -2.14
C VAL A 15 26.68 -10.68 -2.61
N ASP A 16 27.33 -9.96 -1.69
CA ASP A 16 28.08 -8.74 -2.01
C ASP A 16 29.21 -9.01 -3.01
N LYS A 17 30.00 -10.05 -2.79
CA LYS A 17 31.07 -10.46 -3.73
C LYS A 17 30.51 -10.80 -5.10
N THR A 18 29.41 -11.54 -5.16
CA THR A 18 28.78 -11.97 -6.42
C THR A 18 28.25 -10.76 -7.19
N ILE A 19 27.49 -9.88 -6.54
CA ILE A 19 26.94 -8.66 -7.15
C ILE A 19 28.06 -7.77 -7.71
N THR A 20 29.15 -7.62 -6.96
CA THR A 20 30.29 -6.77 -7.35
C THR A 20 31.00 -7.27 -8.61
N GLN A 21 30.95 -8.58 -8.89
CA GLN A 21 31.52 -9.21 -10.08
C GLN A 21 30.60 -9.11 -11.31
N CYS A 22 29.31 -8.90 -11.10
CA CYS A 22 28.28 -8.94 -12.14
C CYS A 22 28.01 -7.58 -12.84
N ARG A 23 29.05 -6.76 -13.08
CA ARG A 23 28.92 -5.35 -13.53
C ARG A 23 28.26 -5.12 -14.89
N GLN A 24 28.09 -6.16 -15.72
CA GLN A 24 27.49 -6.06 -17.06
C GLN A 24 26.07 -6.62 -17.14
N LEU A 25 25.47 -7.04 -16.03
CA LEU A 25 24.13 -7.62 -16.05
C LEU A 25 23.08 -6.57 -16.41
N LYS A 26 22.22 -6.92 -17.37
CA LYS A 26 20.94 -6.26 -17.59
C LYS A 26 19.90 -7.01 -16.78
N LEU A 27 19.60 -6.48 -15.59
CA LEU A 27 18.55 -7.03 -14.75
C LEU A 27 17.24 -6.30 -15.05
N LYS A 28 16.20 -7.05 -15.38
CA LYS A 28 14.85 -6.48 -15.52
C LYS A 28 14.16 -6.35 -14.17
N LYS A 29 14.33 -7.35 -13.30
CA LYS A 29 13.73 -7.44 -11.99
C LYS A 29 14.78 -7.69 -10.92
N PHE A 30 14.65 -7.02 -9.78
CA PHE A 30 15.43 -7.27 -8.59
C PHE A 30 14.52 -7.37 -7.37
N GLU A 31 14.73 -8.38 -6.55
CA GLU A 31 13.96 -8.61 -5.33
C GLU A 31 14.90 -8.82 -4.15
N LEU A 32 14.76 -7.96 -3.15
CA LEU A 32 15.50 -8.01 -1.91
C LEU A 32 14.51 -8.30 -0.79
N ASN A 33 14.68 -9.44 -0.14
CA ASN A 33 13.91 -9.83 1.04
C ASN A 33 14.89 -10.14 2.16
N SER A 34 14.94 -9.25 3.16
CA SER A 34 15.94 -9.34 4.22
C SER A 34 15.35 -9.00 5.58
N THR A 35 15.78 -9.72 6.61
CA THR A 35 15.66 -9.21 7.98
C THR A 35 16.63 -8.04 8.14
N TYR A 36 16.15 -6.90 8.63
CA TYR A 36 16.99 -5.75 8.87
C TYR A 36 17.84 -5.96 10.10
N ALA A 37 19.12 -5.65 9.96
CA ALA A 37 20.00 -5.41 11.08
C ALA A 37 20.93 -4.26 10.68
N ILE A 38 21.08 -3.29 11.57
CA ILE A 38 21.76 -2.02 11.27
C ILE A 38 23.20 -2.22 10.74
N GLN A 39 23.89 -3.28 11.19
CA GLN A 39 25.23 -3.62 10.72
C GLN A 39 25.30 -3.96 9.22
N PHE A 40 24.18 -4.31 8.59
CA PHE A 40 24.10 -4.66 7.16
C PHE A 40 23.47 -3.56 6.30
N GLU A 41 23.11 -2.40 6.87
CA GLU A 41 22.48 -1.30 6.14
C GLU A 41 23.31 -0.88 4.91
N SER A 42 24.63 -0.73 5.10
CA SER A 42 25.54 -0.35 4.01
C SER A 42 25.58 -1.37 2.86
N LEU A 43 25.44 -2.67 3.17
CA LEU A 43 25.39 -3.76 2.20
C LEU A 43 24.08 -3.74 1.42
N VAL A 44 22.96 -3.62 2.13
CA VAL A 44 21.61 -3.49 1.55
C VAL A 44 21.56 -2.30 0.59
N ASN A 45 22.07 -1.13 1.01
CA ASN A 45 22.14 0.06 0.16
C ASN A 45 23.05 -0.13 -1.06
N ARG A 46 24.17 -0.85 -0.94
CA ARG A 46 25.00 -1.21 -2.11
C ARG A 46 24.23 -2.06 -3.11
N TRP A 47 23.45 -3.03 -2.65
CA TRP A 47 22.68 -3.92 -3.53
C TRP A 47 21.55 -3.17 -4.25
N ILE A 48 20.87 -2.25 -3.55
CA ILE A 48 19.86 -1.37 -4.16
C ILE A 48 20.50 -0.47 -5.23
N ARG A 49 21.66 0.16 -4.94
CA ARG A 49 22.39 0.96 -5.92
C ARG A 49 22.83 0.13 -7.13
N PHE A 50 23.26 -1.10 -6.92
CA PHE A 50 23.56 -2.02 -8.02
C PHE A 50 22.34 -2.26 -8.91
N ALA A 51 21.17 -2.54 -8.32
CA ALA A 51 19.93 -2.71 -9.07
C ALA A 51 19.55 -1.45 -9.86
N ILE A 52 19.67 -0.26 -9.26
CA ILE A 52 19.43 1.02 -9.94
C ILE A 52 20.39 1.20 -11.12
N ASN A 53 21.69 0.90 -10.94
CA ASN A 53 22.70 0.99 -12.01
C ASN A 53 22.45 -0.01 -13.15
N CYS A 54 21.80 -1.14 -12.86
CA CYS A 54 21.32 -2.08 -13.87
C CYS A 54 20.07 -1.61 -14.62
N ASN A 55 19.51 -0.44 -14.28
CA ASN A 55 18.25 0.10 -14.82
C ASN A 55 17.09 -0.90 -14.69
N VAL A 56 16.95 -1.52 -13.51
CA VAL A 56 15.85 -2.47 -13.26
C VAL A 56 14.50 -1.80 -13.46
N GLU A 57 13.58 -2.52 -14.10
CA GLU A 57 12.22 -2.05 -14.32
C GLU A 57 11.31 -2.44 -13.14
N GLU A 58 11.58 -3.56 -12.49
CA GLU A 58 10.81 -4.06 -11.35
C GLU A 58 11.72 -4.19 -10.12
N LEU A 59 11.43 -3.43 -9.06
CA LEU A 59 12.21 -3.47 -7.84
C LEU A 59 11.30 -3.72 -6.63
N ASN A 60 11.54 -4.84 -5.96
CA ASN A 60 10.85 -5.27 -4.75
C ASN A 60 11.83 -5.23 -3.58
N ILE A 61 11.58 -4.38 -2.59
CA ILE A 61 12.35 -4.29 -1.36
C ILE A 61 11.42 -4.63 -0.20
N ILE A 62 11.72 -5.74 0.46
CA ILE A 62 10.98 -6.27 1.60
C ILE A 62 11.95 -6.34 2.77
N ILE A 63 11.85 -5.37 3.64
CA ILE A 63 12.61 -5.32 4.87
C ILE A 63 11.73 -5.87 6.00
N TRP A 64 12.33 -6.67 6.89
CA TRP A 64 11.69 -7.15 8.10
C TRP A 64 12.45 -6.63 9.30
N THR A 65 11.93 -5.59 9.94
CA THR A 65 12.50 -5.05 11.16
C THR A 65 12.07 -5.88 12.36
N LYS A 66 13.03 -6.42 13.13
CA LYS A 66 12.76 -7.17 14.38
C LYS A 66 12.96 -6.33 15.64
N GLU A 67 13.74 -5.27 15.56
CA GLU A 67 14.08 -4.40 16.68
C GLU A 67 13.19 -3.15 16.63
N MET A 68 12.59 -2.78 17.76
CA MET A 68 11.55 -1.73 17.78
C MET A 68 12.02 -0.34 17.32
N GLU A 69 13.33 -0.10 17.29
CA GLU A 69 13.93 1.20 16.94
C GLU A 69 14.73 1.18 15.63
N ALA A 70 14.97 0.01 15.06
CA ALA A 70 15.77 -0.09 13.84
C ALA A 70 14.92 0.35 12.64
N VAL A 71 15.38 1.33 11.88
CA VAL A 71 14.67 1.78 10.69
C VAL A 71 15.59 1.77 9.49
N PHE A 72 15.07 1.33 8.34
CA PHE A 72 15.82 1.34 7.08
C PHE A 72 15.41 2.53 6.24
N VAL A 73 16.34 3.46 6.01
CA VAL A 73 16.12 4.67 5.21
C VAL A 73 16.64 4.45 3.79
N LEU A 74 15.82 4.75 2.79
CA LEU A 74 16.23 4.68 1.39
C LEU A 74 17.15 5.85 1.03
N ASP A 75 18.24 5.53 0.33
CA ASP A 75 19.19 6.51 -0.20
C ASP A 75 18.55 7.47 -1.22
N GLU A 76 19.05 8.71 -1.30
CA GLU A 76 18.55 9.74 -2.23
C GLU A 76 18.55 9.30 -3.70
N LEU A 77 19.55 8.51 -4.11
CA LEU A 77 19.67 7.98 -5.46
C LEU A 77 18.44 7.14 -5.89
N PHE A 78 17.74 6.53 -4.93
CA PHE A 78 16.54 5.74 -5.18
C PHE A 78 15.41 6.58 -5.78
N PHE A 79 15.28 7.83 -5.35
CA PHE A 79 14.19 8.72 -5.75
C PHE A 79 14.35 9.29 -7.17
N ASN A 80 15.52 9.11 -7.80
CA ASN A 80 15.85 9.67 -9.11
C ASN A 80 16.02 8.62 -10.23
N SER A 81 15.51 7.40 -10.05
CA SER A 81 15.59 6.34 -11.06
C SER A 81 14.50 6.49 -12.14
N SER A 82 14.94 6.67 -13.39
CA SER A 82 14.06 6.79 -14.56
C SER A 82 13.67 5.44 -15.19
N SER A 83 14.08 4.32 -14.61
CA SER A 83 13.87 2.97 -15.16
C SER A 83 12.70 2.23 -14.54
N PHE A 84 12.32 2.59 -13.30
CA PHE A 84 11.29 1.87 -12.57
C PHE A 84 9.92 1.94 -13.26
N THR A 85 9.32 0.77 -13.44
CA THR A 85 7.94 0.57 -13.90
C THR A 85 7.07 0.02 -12.76
N HIS A 86 7.64 -0.86 -11.93
CA HIS A 86 6.97 -1.43 -10.75
C HIS A 86 7.85 -1.32 -9.52
N LEU A 87 7.32 -0.73 -8.46
CA LEU A 87 7.96 -0.64 -7.16
C LEU A 87 7.10 -1.28 -6.08
N ARG A 88 7.72 -2.16 -5.28
CA ARG A 88 7.14 -2.65 -4.03
C ARG A 88 8.11 -2.39 -2.89
N LEU A 89 7.68 -1.59 -1.93
CA LEU A 89 8.46 -1.22 -0.75
C LEU A 89 7.70 -1.70 0.48
N LYS A 90 8.37 -2.45 1.36
CA LYS A 90 7.83 -2.82 2.66
C LYS A 90 8.83 -2.45 3.74
N ASP A 91 8.33 -1.77 4.76
CA ASP A 91 9.09 -1.42 5.98
C ASP A 91 10.33 -0.58 5.67
N CYS A 92 10.17 0.39 4.76
CA CYS A 92 11.21 1.32 4.32
C CYS A 92 10.78 2.74 4.67
N ILE A 93 11.70 3.56 5.18
CA ILE A 93 11.50 5.00 5.34
C ILE A 93 11.84 5.69 4.02
N LEU A 94 10.85 6.43 3.51
CA LEU A 94 11.02 7.31 2.36
C LEU A 94 11.26 8.73 2.90
N ASN A 95 12.43 9.29 2.62
CA ASN A 95 12.80 10.65 3.04
C ASN A 95 13.57 11.37 1.91
N PRO A 96 12.91 11.65 0.77
CA PRO A 96 13.56 12.31 -0.35
C PRO A 96 13.95 13.74 0.03
N MET A 97 15.20 14.11 -0.23
CA MET A 97 15.69 15.48 -0.08
C MET A 97 15.36 16.36 -1.29
N SER A 98 15.08 15.73 -2.44
CA SER A 98 14.73 16.40 -3.69
C SER A 98 13.39 15.89 -4.27
N ALA A 99 12.97 16.48 -5.39
CA ALA A 99 11.78 16.02 -6.09
C ALA A 99 11.98 14.59 -6.61
N ILE A 100 10.97 13.73 -6.41
CA ILE A 100 10.99 12.36 -6.93
C ILE A 100 10.92 12.40 -8.46
N SER A 101 11.65 11.50 -9.12
CA SER A 101 11.70 11.36 -10.58
C SER A 101 11.59 9.88 -10.97
N TRP A 102 10.37 9.35 -10.89
CA TRP A 102 9.99 7.99 -11.28
C TRP A 102 9.18 8.00 -12.57
N ASN A 103 9.78 8.58 -13.62
CA ASN A 103 9.09 8.97 -14.87
C ASN A 103 8.37 7.83 -15.62
N LYS A 104 8.75 6.58 -15.38
CA LYS A 104 8.17 5.39 -16.03
C LYS A 104 7.31 4.53 -15.10
N LEU A 105 7.14 4.94 -13.85
CA LEU A 105 6.48 4.13 -12.83
C LEU A 105 4.98 4.05 -13.13
N THR A 106 4.47 2.82 -13.29
CA THR A 106 3.06 2.55 -13.53
C THR A 106 2.39 1.89 -12.32
N SER A 107 3.17 1.22 -11.46
CA SER A 107 2.66 0.56 -10.25
C SER A 107 3.54 0.82 -9.04
N LEU A 108 2.95 1.35 -7.98
CA LEU A 108 3.60 1.58 -6.69
C LEU A 108 2.82 0.88 -5.57
N SER A 109 3.51 0.04 -4.82
CA SER A 109 2.99 -0.57 -3.59
C SER A 109 3.92 -0.21 -2.43
N ILE A 110 3.41 0.52 -1.45
CA ILE A 110 4.13 0.83 -0.22
C ILE A 110 3.43 0.12 0.93
N SER A 111 4.22 -0.47 1.84
CA SER A 111 3.71 -1.16 3.01
C SER A 111 4.47 -0.79 4.27
N TYR A 112 3.78 -0.65 5.40
CA TYR A 112 4.37 -0.33 6.72
C TYR A 112 5.27 0.91 6.65
N ALA A 113 4.72 2.04 6.22
CA ALA A 113 5.47 3.28 6.07
C ALA A 113 4.67 4.49 6.55
N LYS A 114 5.36 5.43 7.20
CA LYS A 114 4.82 6.77 7.46
C LYS A 114 4.88 7.58 6.17
N LEU A 115 3.73 8.08 5.74
CA LEU A 115 3.54 8.92 4.57
C LEU A 115 2.73 10.14 5.00
N ASP A 116 3.34 11.32 5.02
CA ASP A 116 2.60 12.58 5.17
C ASP A 116 2.08 13.08 3.81
N GLU A 117 1.23 14.11 3.85
CA GLU A 117 0.63 14.69 2.65
C GLU A 117 1.67 15.18 1.64
N ASP A 118 2.75 15.81 2.11
CA ASP A 118 3.80 16.38 1.25
C ASP A 118 4.57 15.29 0.51
N LEU A 119 4.94 14.21 1.20
CA LEU A 119 5.59 13.07 0.58
C LEU A 119 4.69 12.39 -0.46
N ILE A 120 3.39 12.25 -0.16
CA ILE A 120 2.42 11.68 -1.10
C ILE A 120 2.32 12.55 -2.35
N GLN A 121 2.23 13.88 -2.20
CA GLN A 121 2.21 14.79 -3.35
C GLN A 121 3.52 14.73 -4.15
N ASN A 122 4.67 14.64 -3.47
CA ASN A 122 5.97 14.47 -4.13
C ASN A 122 5.98 13.18 -4.97
N ILE A 123 5.55 12.03 -4.40
CA ILE A 123 5.41 10.76 -5.11
C ILE A 123 4.51 10.89 -6.35
N LEU A 124 3.32 11.48 -6.20
CA LEU A 124 2.35 11.63 -7.29
C LEU A 124 2.87 12.53 -8.41
N SER A 125 3.51 13.65 -8.06
CA SER A 125 4.11 14.58 -9.03
C SER A 125 5.32 14.00 -9.76
N GLY A 126 6.13 13.20 -9.06
CA GLY A 126 7.30 12.52 -9.59
C GLY A 126 7.00 11.27 -10.41
N SER A 127 5.75 10.80 -10.41
CA SER A 127 5.32 9.57 -11.06
C SER A 127 4.20 9.84 -12.08
N PRO A 128 4.46 10.58 -13.16
CA PRO A 128 3.43 11.04 -14.09
C PRO A 128 2.66 9.92 -14.79
N LEU A 129 3.24 8.72 -14.91
CA LEU A 129 2.62 7.55 -15.54
C LEU A 129 2.01 6.55 -14.53
N LEU A 130 1.93 6.91 -13.25
CA LEU A 130 1.46 6.00 -12.20
C LEU A 130 -0.01 5.64 -12.42
N GLU A 131 -0.31 4.36 -12.65
CA GLU A 131 -1.67 3.86 -12.87
C GLU A 131 -2.27 3.23 -11.61
N THR A 132 -1.42 2.57 -10.81
CA THR A 132 -1.83 1.85 -9.61
C THR A 132 -1.04 2.30 -8.39
N LEU A 133 -1.75 2.80 -7.37
CA LEU A 133 -1.22 3.13 -6.07
C LEU A 133 -1.82 2.19 -5.02
N LYS A 134 -0.96 1.41 -4.35
CA LYS A 134 -1.32 0.56 -3.22
C LYS A 134 -0.62 1.06 -1.95
N LEU A 135 -1.41 1.33 -0.92
CA LEU A 135 -0.96 1.69 0.42
C LEU A 135 -1.39 0.59 1.39
N ASP A 136 -0.45 0.04 2.16
CA ASP A 136 -0.71 -1.14 3.00
C ASP A 136 -0.11 -0.95 4.41
N HIS A 137 -0.93 -0.76 5.44
CA HIS A 137 -0.47 -0.33 6.77
C HIS A 137 0.37 0.97 6.70
N CYS A 138 0.01 1.88 5.79
CA CYS A 138 0.61 3.21 5.72
C CYS A 138 -0.18 4.20 6.59
N TYR A 139 0.51 5.13 7.24
CA TYR A 139 -0.06 6.08 8.20
C TYR A 139 0.59 7.46 8.10
N GLY A 140 0.18 8.44 8.92
CA GLY A 140 0.78 9.78 8.95
C GLY A 140 0.06 10.82 8.08
N TYR A 141 -0.79 10.39 7.15
CA TYR A 141 -1.68 11.25 6.38
C TYR A 141 -3.09 11.26 6.97
N ARG A 142 -3.76 12.40 6.86
CA ARG A 142 -5.21 12.58 7.09
C ARG A 142 -5.96 12.83 5.80
N ARG A 143 -5.31 13.39 4.78
CA ARG A 143 -5.92 13.68 3.49
C ARG A 143 -5.10 13.09 2.34
N LEU A 144 -5.74 12.27 1.52
CA LEU A 144 -5.20 11.78 0.25
C LEU A 144 -5.81 12.59 -0.89
N ASP A 145 -5.04 13.54 -1.44
CA ASP A 145 -5.44 14.30 -2.62
C ASP A 145 -4.78 13.73 -3.90
N ILE A 146 -5.50 12.86 -4.60
CA ILE A 146 -5.06 12.17 -5.80
C ILE A 146 -5.72 12.81 -7.01
N THR A 147 -5.26 14.01 -7.36
CA THR A 147 -5.73 14.74 -8.56
C THR A 147 -5.04 14.28 -9.85
N SER A 148 -3.99 13.47 -9.75
CA SER A 148 -3.28 12.91 -10.91
C SER A 148 -4.25 12.24 -11.88
N LYS A 149 -4.06 12.50 -13.18
CA LYS A 149 -4.91 11.92 -14.24
C LYS A 149 -4.52 10.49 -14.58
N SER A 150 -3.29 10.08 -14.31
CA SER A 150 -2.78 8.74 -14.61
C SER A 150 -3.26 7.70 -13.61
N VAL A 151 -3.37 8.05 -12.33
CA VAL A 151 -3.76 7.10 -11.28
C VAL A 151 -5.21 6.66 -11.47
N LYS A 152 -5.40 5.38 -11.84
CA LYS A 152 -6.72 4.78 -12.10
C LYS A 152 -7.15 3.83 -11.00
N ASN A 153 -6.19 3.18 -10.33
CA ASN A 153 -6.45 2.18 -9.31
C ASN A 153 -5.84 2.60 -7.98
N LEU A 154 -6.68 2.74 -6.96
CA LEU A 154 -6.26 2.97 -5.58
C LEU A 154 -6.60 1.74 -4.73
N VAL A 155 -5.63 1.25 -3.99
CA VAL A 155 -5.80 0.13 -3.05
C VAL A 155 -5.32 0.57 -1.67
N ILE A 156 -6.20 0.50 -0.68
CA ILE A 156 -5.90 0.79 0.72
C ILE A 156 -6.07 -0.50 1.51
N CYS A 157 -4.98 -0.94 2.13
CA CYS A 157 -4.88 -2.21 2.84
C CYS A 157 -4.54 -1.94 4.30
N ALA A 158 -5.52 -1.92 5.19
CA ALA A 158 -5.33 -1.52 6.57
C ALA A 158 -4.75 -0.09 6.76
N TYR A 159 -5.10 0.51 7.89
CA TYR A 159 -4.60 1.81 8.30
C TYR A 159 -4.48 1.82 9.81
N MET A 160 -3.31 2.13 10.34
CA MET A 160 -3.06 2.26 11.77
C MET A 160 -1.98 3.31 11.99
N ASP A 161 -2.33 4.43 12.62
CA ASP A 161 -1.35 5.42 13.06
C ASP A 161 -0.94 5.11 14.51
N PRO A 162 0.29 4.62 14.75
CA PRO A 162 0.75 4.29 16.10
C PRO A 162 1.01 5.53 16.97
N THR A 163 1.04 6.73 16.38
CA THR A 163 1.37 7.98 17.07
C THR A 163 0.16 8.74 17.60
N LEU A 164 -1.05 8.34 17.20
CA LEU A 164 -2.28 9.03 17.56
C LEU A 164 -3.08 8.23 18.58
N GLU A 165 -3.45 8.89 19.67
CA GLU A 165 -4.52 8.41 20.53
C GLU A 165 -5.79 8.32 19.65
N ASN A 166 -6.28 7.10 19.43
CA ASN A 166 -7.32 6.65 18.48
C ASN A 166 -8.69 7.38 18.51
N ILE A 167 -8.80 8.55 19.13
CA ILE A 167 -10.06 9.13 19.61
C ILE A 167 -10.78 9.96 18.53
N ALA A 168 -10.10 10.39 17.46
CA ALA A 168 -10.70 11.22 16.40
C ALA A 168 -10.09 11.09 14.99
N LEU A 169 -9.54 9.92 14.63
CA LEU A 169 -8.93 9.71 13.31
C LEU A 169 -9.99 9.75 12.19
N MET A 170 -9.97 10.83 11.40
CA MET A 170 -10.76 10.99 10.17
C MET A 170 -9.82 11.04 8.98
N ILE A 171 -10.08 10.21 7.97
CA ILE A 171 -9.36 10.19 6.70
C ILE A 171 -10.27 10.71 5.58
N GLU A 172 -9.73 11.60 4.75
CA GLU A 172 -10.38 12.12 3.56
C GLU A 172 -9.63 11.67 2.29
N ILE A 173 -10.35 11.16 1.29
CA ILE A 173 -9.77 10.77 0.00
C ILE A 173 -10.45 11.57 -1.12
N ASN A 174 -9.76 12.58 -1.61
CA ASN A 174 -10.15 13.34 -2.80
C ASN A 174 -9.45 12.74 -4.02
N ALA A 175 -10.20 12.08 -4.91
CA ALA A 175 -9.62 11.35 -6.02
C ALA A 175 -10.54 11.39 -7.25
N PRO A 176 -10.70 12.55 -7.92
CA PRO A 176 -11.69 12.73 -8.98
C PRO A 176 -11.49 11.81 -10.20
N ASN A 177 -10.26 11.35 -10.46
CA ASN A 177 -9.89 10.65 -11.69
C ASN A 177 -9.73 9.12 -11.52
N ILE A 178 -9.88 8.59 -10.31
CA ILE A 178 -9.76 7.14 -10.07
C ILE A 178 -10.94 6.40 -10.68
N MET A 179 -10.68 5.22 -11.23
CA MET A 179 -11.70 4.34 -11.83
C MET A 179 -11.97 3.12 -10.96
N SER A 180 -11.01 2.71 -10.14
CA SER A 180 -11.13 1.58 -9.24
C SER A 180 -10.63 1.97 -7.85
N ILE A 181 -11.41 1.66 -6.82
CA ILE A 181 -10.98 1.73 -5.43
C ILE A 181 -11.21 0.39 -4.74
N ALA A 182 -10.22 -0.05 -3.97
CA ALA A 182 -10.35 -1.20 -3.08
C ALA A 182 -9.90 -0.79 -1.67
N ILE A 183 -10.77 -1.00 -0.68
CA ILE A 183 -10.47 -0.75 0.73
C ILE A 183 -10.65 -2.07 1.47
N HIS A 184 -9.59 -2.54 2.12
CA HIS A 184 -9.60 -3.85 2.74
C HIS A 184 -8.82 -3.91 4.04
N SER A 185 -9.05 -4.98 4.80
CA SER A 185 -8.39 -5.26 6.08
C SER A 185 -8.76 -4.25 7.19
N ILE A 186 -7.92 -4.15 8.22
CA ILE A 186 -8.23 -3.47 9.49
C ILE A 186 -8.06 -1.95 9.38
N LEU A 187 -9.12 -1.19 9.66
CA LEU A 187 -9.05 0.27 9.74
C LEU A 187 -9.09 0.74 11.20
N TYR A 188 -8.06 1.44 11.63
CA TYR A 188 -7.99 2.12 12.92
C TYR A 188 -8.34 3.60 12.72
N LEU A 189 -9.58 3.87 12.32
CA LEU A 189 -10.11 5.22 12.13
C LEU A 189 -11.60 5.26 12.46
N ARG A 190 -12.08 6.42 12.89
CA ARG A 190 -13.49 6.62 13.25
C ARG A 190 -14.33 7.08 12.06
N LYS A 191 -13.70 7.67 11.04
CA LYS A 191 -14.42 8.19 9.87
C LYS A 191 -13.56 8.16 8.62
N LEU A 192 -14.13 7.67 7.52
CA LEU A 192 -13.55 7.73 6.19
C LEU A 192 -14.52 8.45 5.26
N VAL A 193 -14.03 9.51 4.60
CA VAL A 193 -14.85 10.30 3.68
C VAL A 193 -14.19 10.33 2.31
N LEU A 194 -14.98 10.11 1.27
CA LEU A 194 -14.54 10.24 -0.12
C LEU A 194 -15.35 11.35 -0.78
N PRO A 195 -14.97 12.63 -0.55
CA PRO A 195 -15.77 13.78 -0.99
C PRO A 195 -15.88 13.88 -2.51
N ASN A 196 -14.92 13.34 -3.26
CA ASN A 196 -14.95 13.38 -4.72
C ASN A 196 -14.22 12.19 -5.32
N VAL A 197 -15.02 11.24 -5.81
CA VAL A 197 -14.60 10.06 -6.58
C VAL A 197 -15.48 9.94 -7.83
N SER A 198 -15.68 11.07 -8.51
CA SER A 198 -16.66 11.22 -9.59
C SER A 198 -16.42 10.32 -10.81
N SER A 199 -15.18 9.89 -11.08
CA SER A 199 -14.86 8.96 -12.19
C SER A 199 -14.93 7.47 -11.81
N LEU A 200 -15.35 7.14 -10.59
CA LEU A 200 -15.27 5.78 -10.08
C LEU A 200 -16.20 4.83 -10.86
N VAL A 201 -15.65 3.69 -11.27
CA VAL A 201 -16.37 2.63 -11.99
C VAL A 201 -16.55 1.41 -11.09
N ARG A 202 -15.49 1.04 -10.36
CA ARG A 202 -15.44 -0.18 -9.53
C ARG A 202 -15.04 0.17 -8.10
N ALA A 203 -15.83 -0.27 -7.14
CA ALA A 203 -15.54 -0.15 -5.72
C ALA A 203 -15.56 -1.53 -5.06
N ASN A 204 -14.54 -1.83 -4.25
CA ASN A 204 -14.50 -3.04 -3.45
C ASN A 204 -14.24 -2.68 -1.98
N LEU A 205 -15.20 -2.98 -1.12
CA LEU A 205 -15.12 -2.77 0.31
C LEU A 205 -15.06 -4.12 1.01
N ASN A 206 -13.94 -4.43 1.63
CA ASN A 206 -13.75 -5.65 2.40
C ASN A 206 -12.88 -5.36 3.63
N TYR A 207 -13.31 -4.37 4.41
CA TYR A 207 -12.62 -3.89 5.60
C TYR A 207 -13.43 -4.21 6.86
N PHE A 208 -12.76 -4.16 8.01
CA PHE A 208 -13.42 -4.10 9.31
C PHE A 208 -12.72 -3.04 10.17
N ASN A 209 -13.48 -2.38 11.04
CA ASN A 209 -12.92 -1.46 12.01
C ASN A 209 -12.41 -2.24 13.22
N MET A 210 -11.44 -1.68 13.94
CA MET A 210 -10.98 -2.32 15.16
C MET A 210 -12.11 -2.45 16.20
N PRO A 211 -12.20 -3.61 16.89
CA PRO A 211 -13.15 -3.79 17.97
C PRO A 211 -13.05 -2.65 19.00
N HIS A 212 -14.21 -2.15 19.43
CA HIS A 212 -14.35 -1.09 20.43
C HIS A 212 -13.89 0.32 20.01
N LEU A 213 -13.36 0.49 18.78
CA LEU A 213 -13.02 1.83 18.27
C LEU A 213 -14.27 2.65 17.90
N LEU A 214 -15.28 1.95 17.36
CA LEU A 214 -16.55 2.52 16.92
C LEU A 214 -17.72 1.81 17.61
N SER A 215 -18.78 2.55 17.88
CA SER A 215 -20.09 1.95 18.15
C SER A 215 -20.66 1.34 16.86
N SER A 216 -21.59 0.40 16.98
CA SER A 216 -22.26 -0.17 15.80
C SER A 216 -22.95 0.89 14.93
N GLU A 217 -23.43 1.98 15.54
CA GLU A 217 -24.03 3.10 14.81
C GLU A 217 -22.97 3.87 14.01
N GLU A 218 -21.79 4.12 14.59
CA GLU A 218 -20.70 4.81 13.89
C GLU A 218 -20.14 3.97 12.73
N GLU A 219 -20.05 2.65 12.90
CA GLU A 219 -19.67 1.73 11.82
C GLU A 219 -20.70 1.75 10.68
N GLU A 220 -21.99 1.73 11.00
CA GLU A 220 -23.07 1.77 10.03
C GLU A 220 -23.07 3.11 9.27
N GLU A 221 -22.90 4.24 9.96
CA GLU A 221 -22.82 5.56 9.35
C GLU A 221 -21.59 5.73 8.45
N MET A 222 -20.45 5.18 8.85
CA MET A 222 -19.26 5.14 7.99
C MET A 222 -19.52 4.32 6.72
N LEU A 223 -20.08 3.11 6.86
CA LEU A 223 -20.41 2.26 5.71
C LEU A 223 -21.44 2.93 4.78
N LYS A 224 -22.50 3.54 5.33
CA LYS A 224 -23.49 4.31 4.57
C LYS A 224 -22.82 5.45 3.81
N GLY A 225 -21.95 6.21 4.46
CA GLY A 225 -21.20 7.30 3.84
C GLY A 225 -20.37 6.81 2.65
N LEU A 226 -19.67 5.69 2.79
CA LEU A 226 -18.91 5.07 1.69
C LEU A 226 -19.81 4.64 0.53
N ILE A 227 -20.91 3.94 0.81
CA ILE A 227 -21.87 3.50 -0.21
C ILE A 227 -22.43 4.70 -0.98
N LEU A 228 -22.77 5.78 -0.26
CA LEU A 228 -23.28 7.02 -0.86
C LEU A 228 -22.23 7.69 -1.77
N SER A 229 -20.96 7.72 -1.35
CA SER A 229 -19.85 8.20 -2.19
C SER A 229 -19.68 7.36 -3.48
N PHE A 230 -20.13 6.11 -3.49
CA PHE A 230 -20.00 5.19 -4.63
C PHE A 230 -21.29 5.03 -5.44
N CYS A 231 -22.34 5.82 -5.19
CA CYS A 231 -23.61 5.71 -5.91
C CYS A 231 -23.49 5.83 -7.44
N LEU A 232 -22.44 6.47 -7.96
CA LEU A 232 -22.18 6.60 -9.39
C LEU A 232 -21.34 5.46 -9.98
N ALA A 233 -20.77 4.58 -9.14
CA ALA A 233 -19.98 3.44 -9.60
C ALA A 233 -20.88 2.36 -10.22
N LYS A 234 -20.37 1.69 -11.27
CA LYS A 234 -21.09 0.61 -11.97
C LYS A 234 -21.07 -0.70 -11.19
N GLU A 235 -20.01 -0.93 -10.42
CA GLU A 235 -19.78 -2.14 -9.66
C GLU A 235 -19.39 -1.79 -8.24
N LEU A 236 -20.18 -2.28 -7.27
CA LEU A 236 -19.85 -2.22 -5.85
C LEU A 236 -19.82 -3.63 -5.29
N THR A 237 -18.64 -4.07 -4.86
CA THR A 237 -18.48 -5.33 -4.14
C THR A 237 -18.36 -5.02 -2.66
N ILE A 238 -19.20 -5.66 -1.84
CA ILE A 238 -19.11 -5.60 -0.39
C ILE A 238 -18.74 -7.00 0.11
N GLY A 239 -17.57 -7.09 0.69
CA GLY A 239 -17.01 -8.30 1.27
C GLY A 239 -17.55 -8.55 2.67
N LYS A 240 -17.40 -9.81 3.12
CA LYS A 240 -17.95 -10.31 4.38
C LYS A 240 -17.58 -9.49 5.62
N PHE A 241 -16.39 -8.88 5.63
CA PHE A 241 -15.90 -8.14 6.79
C PHE A 241 -16.68 -6.84 7.04
N CYS A 242 -17.37 -6.32 6.02
CA CYS A 242 -18.28 -5.18 6.20
C CYS A 242 -19.64 -5.58 6.81
N HIS A 243 -19.97 -6.89 6.87
CA HIS A 243 -21.22 -7.42 7.41
C HIS A 243 -21.12 -7.94 8.86
N GLU A 244 -19.91 -8.04 9.43
CA GLU A 244 -19.70 -8.55 10.80
C GLU A 244 -20.20 -7.58 11.90
N VAL A 245 -20.94 -6.52 11.54
CA VAL A 245 -21.69 -5.61 12.43
C VAL A 245 -22.63 -6.36 13.39
N LYS A 246 -22.93 -7.65 13.16
CA LYS A 246 -23.38 -8.57 14.21
C LYS A 246 -22.78 -9.95 13.96
N PHE A 247 -21.86 -10.38 14.82
CA PHE A 247 -21.93 -11.60 15.66
C PHE A 247 -20.51 -11.96 16.15
N PRO A 248 -20.32 -12.28 17.44
CA PRO A 248 -19.04 -12.75 17.95
C PRO A 248 -18.74 -14.14 17.38
N LEU A 249 -17.56 -14.26 16.76
CA LEU A 249 -16.78 -15.49 16.48
C LEU A 249 -17.52 -16.69 15.88
N TYR A 250 -17.17 -17.10 14.66
CA TYR A 250 -16.58 -18.41 14.36
C TYR A 250 -16.24 -18.50 12.87
N TYR A 251 -15.08 -19.12 12.59
CA TYR A 251 -14.60 -19.47 11.25
C TYR A 251 -15.69 -20.13 10.38
N ALA A 252 -15.92 -19.61 9.16
CA ALA A 252 -15.93 -20.36 7.90
C ALA A 252 -16.73 -19.68 6.78
N SER A 253 -16.26 -19.94 5.55
CA SER A 253 -16.91 -19.78 4.24
C SER A 253 -16.93 -18.39 3.60
N SER A 254 -16.61 -18.42 2.30
CA SER A 254 -16.35 -17.33 1.39
C SER A 254 -17.60 -16.97 0.60
N ASN A 255 -18.27 -15.88 0.96
CA ASN A 255 -19.32 -15.29 0.13
C ASN A 255 -19.03 -13.79 -0.03
N LEU A 256 -18.77 -13.37 -1.28
CA LEU A 256 -18.73 -11.97 -1.69
C LEU A 256 -20.15 -11.57 -2.11
N ILE A 257 -20.65 -10.43 -1.63
CA ILE A 257 -21.91 -9.87 -2.13
C ILE A 257 -21.53 -8.88 -3.24
N ASN A 258 -21.73 -9.31 -4.49
CA ASN A 258 -21.63 -8.42 -5.63
C ASN A 258 -22.93 -7.64 -5.76
N LEU A 259 -22.91 -6.34 -5.45
CA LEU A 259 -24.00 -5.43 -5.75
C LEU A 259 -23.70 -4.73 -7.07
N THR A 260 -24.34 -5.16 -8.15
CA THR A 260 -24.36 -4.37 -9.38
C THR A 260 -25.43 -3.28 -9.23
N LEU A 261 -24.99 -2.07 -8.88
CA LEU A 261 -25.84 -0.87 -8.83
C LEU A 261 -26.04 -0.34 -10.26
N ASN A 262 -26.75 -1.10 -11.10
CA ASN A 262 -27.29 -0.57 -12.35
C ASN A 262 -28.80 -0.41 -12.20
N ASN A 263 -29.32 0.69 -12.73
CA ASN A 263 -30.68 1.24 -12.65
C ASN A 263 -31.84 0.32 -13.10
N GLN A 264 -31.77 -1.01 -12.97
CA GLN A 264 -32.89 -1.93 -13.02
C GLN A 264 -32.46 -3.31 -12.48
N LYS A 265 -33.15 -3.76 -11.41
CA LYS A 265 -33.10 -5.08 -10.76
C LYS A 265 -31.92 -5.36 -9.83
N ILE A 266 -32.19 -5.22 -8.53
CA ILE A 266 -31.49 -5.91 -7.45
C ILE A 266 -31.68 -7.43 -7.68
N LYS A 267 -30.63 -8.12 -8.10
CA LYS A 267 -30.55 -9.59 -8.03
C LYS A 267 -29.57 -9.95 -6.91
N THR A 268 -30.08 -10.15 -5.71
CA THR A 268 -29.36 -10.87 -4.66
C THR A 268 -29.30 -12.34 -5.08
N LYS A 269 -28.10 -12.85 -5.36
CA LYS A 269 -27.89 -14.29 -5.49
C LYS A 269 -27.32 -14.77 -4.14
N LEU A 270 -28.22 -15.14 -3.24
CA LEU A 270 -27.88 -15.91 -2.05
C LEU A 270 -27.66 -17.35 -2.53
N THR A 271 -26.41 -17.78 -2.65
CA THR A 271 -26.10 -19.21 -2.69
C THR A 271 -25.98 -19.68 -1.24
N THR A 272 -26.95 -20.48 -0.84
CA THR A 272 -27.09 -21.17 0.46
C THR A 272 -25.91 -22.06 0.76
#